data_AF-A0A4R0NHK4-F1
#
_entry.id   AF-A0A4R0NHK4-F1
#
_cell.length_a   1.000
_cell.length_b   1.000
_cell.length_c   1.000
_cell.angle_alpha   90.00
_cell.angle_beta   90.00
_cell.angle_gamma   90.00
#
_symmetry.space_group_name_H-M   'P 1'
#
loop_
_entity.id
_entity.type
_entity.pdbx_description
1 polymer ?
#
loop_
_entity_poly.entity_id
_entity_poly.type
_entity_poly.pdbx_seq_one_letter_code
_entity_poly.pdbx_strand_id
1 'polypeptide(L)'
;MKLIEPYIKVDEAILSLDNGGRFYNFFTEAEDGVISQAEIGKVAGLFNDRQKTVLFFELSISSLDATAKADVISKMDENLQRSYQKYKPQELLPSEADSKGVISSNAIITGFPTLIESKSELTGFILVPISTGKAMTFIPIPIIDHFDVYKMKDELSSETFLIAHAKNAEKLPEHKKIKVAGVLKEFKLKKGEEQVNRKYLEINYFLNKESV
;
A
#
# COMPACT_ATOMS: atom_id res chain seq x y z
N MET A 1 3.96 7.61 -4.00
CA MET A 1 2.92 6.66 -4.41
C MET A 1 3.15 6.30 -5.87
N LYS A 2 2.89 5.06 -6.30
CA LYS A 2 3.13 4.60 -7.68
C LYS A 2 1.89 3.90 -8.25
N LEU A 3 1.54 4.21 -9.50
CA LEU A 3 0.52 3.48 -10.27
C LEU A 3 1.07 2.10 -10.64
N ILE A 4 0.26 1.05 -10.47
CA ILE A 4 0.56 -0.32 -10.85
C ILE A 4 -0.39 -0.75 -11.96
N GLU A 5 0.18 -1.32 -13.01
CA GLU A 5 -0.53 -2.03 -14.06
C GLU A 5 -0.37 -3.53 -13.80
N PRO A 6 -1.45 -4.25 -13.44
CA PRO A 6 -1.35 -5.69 -13.19
C PRO A 6 -1.10 -6.46 -14.48
N TYR A 7 -0.31 -7.53 -14.37
CA TYR A 7 -0.10 -8.48 -15.46
C TYR A 7 -1.39 -9.23 -15.78
N ILE A 8 -1.63 -9.45 -17.07
CA ILE A 8 -2.82 -10.16 -17.57
C ILE A 8 -2.50 -11.63 -17.82
N LYS A 9 -1.23 -11.96 -18.11
CA LYS A 9 -0.77 -13.32 -18.43
C LYS A 9 0.27 -13.81 -17.45
N VAL A 10 0.24 -15.11 -17.14
CA VAL A 10 1.19 -15.78 -16.24
C VAL A 10 2.62 -15.66 -16.76
N ASP A 11 2.86 -16.00 -18.02
CA ASP A 11 4.21 -16.00 -18.60
C ASP A 11 4.83 -14.61 -18.57
N GLU A 12 4.03 -13.56 -18.82
CA GLU A 12 4.47 -12.17 -18.73
C GLU A 12 4.83 -11.77 -17.30
N ALA A 13 4.01 -12.19 -16.33
CA ALA A 13 4.27 -11.94 -14.92
C ALA A 13 5.56 -12.63 -14.46
N ILE A 14 5.75 -13.91 -14.80
CA ILE A 14 6.97 -14.66 -14.45
C ILE A 14 8.19 -14.01 -15.10
N LEU A 15 8.18 -13.79 -16.41
CA LEU A 15 9.31 -13.18 -17.14
C LEU A 15 9.68 -11.79 -16.62
N SER A 16 8.69 -11.02 -16.15
CA SER A 16 8.94 -9.68 -15.62
C SER A 16 9.47 -9.68 -14.19
N LEU A 17 9.03 -10.64 -13.37
CA LEU A 17 9.33 -10.72 -11.94
C LEU A 17 10.60 -11.52 -11.64
N ASP A 18 10.86 -12.58 -12.41
CA ASP A 18 12.14 -13.30 -12.49
C ASP A 18 12.95 -12.68 -13.62
N ASN A 19 13.80 -11.71 -13.27
CA ASN A 19 14.56 -10.93 -14.25
C ASN A 19 16.05 -10.87 -13.95
N GLY A 20 16.54 -11.61 -12.94
CA GLY A 20 17.92 -11.66 -12.44
C GLY A 20 18.56 -10.29 -12.20
N GLY A 21 17.75 -9.23 -12.14
CA GLY A 21 18.19 -7.85 -12.07
C GLY A 21 19.01 -7.34 -13.24
N ARG A 22 18.41 -7.31 -14.44
CA ARG A 22 18.91 -6.77 -15.74
C ARG A 22 19.68 -5.43 -15.76
N PHE A 23 19.95 -4.78 -14.63
CA PHE A 23 20.82 -3.61 -14.58
C PHE A 23 21.98 -3.66 -13.59
N TYR A 24 21.94 -4.40 -12.47
CA TYR A 24 23.06 -4.44 -11.51
C TYR A 24 22.99 -5.68 -10.60
N ASN A 25 23.74 -6.76 -10.88
CA ASN A 25 24.42 -7.65 -9.91
C ASN A 25 24.97 -8.91 -10.59
N PHE A 26 26.18 -9.32 -10.20
CA PHE A 26 26.91 -10.50 -10.70
C PHE A 26 26.53 -11.83 -10.02
N PHE A 27 25.46 -11.89 -9.22
CA PHE A 27 25.16 -13.05 -8.33
C PHE A 27 23.71 -13.57 -8.37
N THR A 28 22.88 -13.10 -9.31
CA THR A 28 21.51 -13.62 -9.52
C THR A 28 21.38 -14.03 -10.98
N GLU A 29 21.13 -15.32 -11.24
CA GLU A 29 20.82 -15.78 -12.59
C GLU A 29 19.42 -15.30 -12.94
N ALA A 30 19.26 -14.67 -14.11
CA ALA A 30 17.95 -14.26 -14.61
C ALA A 30 17.30 -15.43 -15.33
N GLU A 31 15.97 -15.51 -15.28
CA GLU A 31 15.18 -16.51 -16.01
C GLU A 31 15.46 -17.95 -15.51
N ASP A 32 15.82 -18.09 -14.22
CA ASP A 32 16.02 -19.39 -13.57
C ASP A 32 14.70 -20.05 -13.16
N GLY A 33 13.58 -19.37 -13.38
CA GLY A 33 12.23 -19.78 -13.04
C GLY A 33 11.88 -19.55 -11.57
N VAL A 34 12.72 -18.83 -10.82
CA VAL A 34 12.55 -18.55 -9.39
C VAL A 34 12.51 -17.03 -9.15
N ILE A 35 11.44 -16.56 -8.53
CA ILE A 35 11.26 -15.14 -8.20
C ILE A 35 11.80 -14.87 -6.80
N SER A 36 12.76 -13.96 -6.69
CA SER A 36 13.37 -13.55 -5.42
C SER A 36 12.90 -12.17 -4.95
N GLN A 37 13.08 -11.89 -3.65
CA GLN A 37 12.78 -10.57 -3.08
C GLN A 37 13.61 -9.45 -3.75
N ALA A 38 14.83 -9.76 -4.16
CA ALA A 38 15.73 -8.80 -4.78
C ALA A 38 15.24 -8.37 -6.17
N GLU A 39 14.67 -9.30 -6.93
CA GLU A 39 14.16 -9.01 -8.28
C GLU A 39 12.90 -8.17 -8.24
N ILE A 40 11.94 -8.50 -7.37
CA ILE A 40 10.77 -7.65 -7.15
C ILE A 40 11.19 -6.27 -6.66
N GLY A 41 12.17 -6.20 -5.74
CA GLY A 41 12.75 -4.94 -5.28
C GLY A 41 13.27 -4.07 -6.44
N LYS A 42 13.97 -4.66 -7.40
CA LYS A 42 14.48 -3.95 -8.59
C LYS A 42 13.36 -3.44 -9.48
N VAL A 43 12.36 -4.25 -9.79
CA VAL A 43 11.19 -3.82 -10.61
C VAL A 43 10.40 -2.71 -9.93
N ALA A 44 10.22 -2.85 -8.62
CA ALA A 44 9.45 -1.89 -7.83
C ALA A 44 10.26 -0.61 -7.49
N GLY A 45 11.58 -0.61 -7.69
CA GLY A 45 12.47 0.46 -7.24
C GLY A 45 12.64 0.51 -5.72
N LEU A 46 12.46 -0.62 -5.03
CA LEU A 46 12.47 -0.77 -3.59
C LEU A 46 13.73 -1.54 -3.15
N PHE A 47 14.57 -0.91 -2.35
CA PHE A 47 15.65 -1.61 -1.66
C PHE A 47 15.25 -1.86 -0.20
N ASN A 48 15.23 -3.13 0.22
CA ASN A 48 15.03 -3.59 1.61
C ASN A 48 13.66 -3.31 2.29
N ASP A 49 12.60 -2.96 1.55
CA ASP A 49 11.26 -2.76 2.12
C ASP A 49 10.33 -3.97 1.84
N ARG A 50 10.34 -4.96 2.74
CA ARG A 50 9.56 -6.21 2.60
C ARG A 50 8.06 -5.99 2.49
N GLN A 51 7.50 -5.03 3.23
CA GLN A 51 6.06 -4.75 3.19
C GLN A 51 5.67 -4.21 1.83
N LYS A 52 6.39 -3.22 1.31
CA LYS A 52 6.13 -2.65 -0.01
C LYS A 52 6.39 -3.66 -1.14
N THR A 53 7.41 -4.51 -1.02
CA THR A 53 7.66 -5.60 -1.98
C THR A 53 6.45 -6.52 -2.10
N VAL A 54 5.87 -6.94 -0.97
CA VAL A 54 4.68 -7.82 -0.97
C VAL A 54 3.45 -7.10 -1.51
N LEU A 55 3.24 -5.82 -1.16
CA LEU A 55 2.14 -5.01 -1.72
C LEU A 55 2.25 -4.88 -3.24
N PHE A 56 3.46 -4.57 -3.74
CA PHE A 56 3.72 -4.47 -5.17
C PHE A 56 3.39 -5.79 -5.87
N PHE A 57 3.94 -6.91 -5.37
CA PHE A 57 3.70 -8.24 -5.93
C PHE A 57 2.22 -8.58 -5.99
N GLU A 58 1.49 -8.43 -4.87
CA GLU A 58 0.06 -8.75 -4.79
C GLU A 58 -0.77 -7.94 -5.80
N LEU A 59 -0.48 -6.64 -5.94
CA LEU A 59 -1.15 -5.81 -6.94
C LEU A 59 -0.79 -6.21 -8.37
N SER A 60 0.49 -6.50 -8.64
CA SER A 60 0.98 -6.87 -9.97
C SER A 60 0.32 -8.15 -10.50
N ILE A 61 -0.02 -9.10 -9.64
CA ILE A 61 -0.72 -10.33 -10.06
C ILE A 61 -2.25 -10.24 -9.89
N SER A 62 -2.78 -9.10 -9.47
CA SER A 62 -4.18 -9.02 -9.00
C SER A 62 -5.23 -9.33 -10.08
N SER A 63 -4.92 -9.12 -11.36
CA SER A 63 -5.77 -9.45 -12.51
C SER A 63 -5.71 -10.92 -12.94
N LEU A 64 -4.74 -11.70 -12.44
CA LEU A 64 -4.65 -13.13 -12.70
C LEU A 64 -5.76 -13.89 -11.94
N ASP A 65 -6.23 -14.99 -12.52
CA ASP A 65 -7.14 -15.90 -11.84
C ASP A 65 -6.45 -16.69 -10.71
N ALA A 66 -7.21 -17.47 -9.95
CA ALA A 66 -6.68 -18.17 -8.78
C ALA A 66 -5.60 -19.20 -9.13
N THR A 67 -5.75 -19.91 -10.26
CA THR A 67 -4.78 -20.92 -10.73
C THR A 67 -3.50 -20.24 -11.17
N ALA A 68 -3.63 -19.22 -12.02
CA ALA A 68 -2.54 -18.40 -12.51
C ALA A 68 -1.74 -17.74 -11.36
N LYS A 69 -2.44 -17.20 -10.35
CA LYS A 69 -1.79 -16.66 -9.14
C LYS A 69 -1.01 -17.72 -8.38
N ALA A 70 -1.58 -18.91 -8.20
CA ALA A 70 -0.91 -20.00 -7.52
C ALA A 70 0.37 -20.43 -8.25
N ASP A 71 0.33 -20.47 -9.59
CA ASP A 71 1.47 -20.79 -10.43
C ASP A 71 2.60 -19.76 -10.22
N VAL A 72 2.30 -18.46 -10.27
CA VAL A 72 3.31 -17.40 -10.03
C VAL A 72 3.85 -17.47 -8.59
N ILE A 73 2.99 -17.67 -7.59
CA ILE A 73 3.41 -17.77 -6.17
C ILE A 73 4.31 -19.00 -5.95
N SER A 74 4.06 -20.11 -6.66
CA SER A 74 4.88 -21.32 -6.57
C SER A 74 6.33 -21.11 -7.03
N LYS A 75 6.58 -20.06 -7.83
CA LYS A 75 7.92 -19.70 -8.29
C LYS A 75 8.72 -18.87 -7.29
N MET A 76 8.13 -18.42 -6.19
CA MET A 76 8.86 -17.63 -5.19
C MET A 76 9.95 -18.47 -4.49
N ASP A 77 11.11 -17.86 -4.23
CA ASP A 77 12.10 -18.43 -3.32
C ASP A 77 11.56 -18.53 -1.88
N GLU A 78 12.21 -19.34 -1.02
CA GLU A 78 11.75 -19.52 0.37
C GLU A 78 11.69 -18.21 1.19
N ASN A 79 12.59 -17.27 0.94
CA ASN A 79 12.67 -16.01 1.70
C ASN A 79 11.51 -15.08 1.33
N LEU A 80 11.18 -15.02 0.05
CA LEU A 80 10.05 -14.29 -0.48
C LEU A 80 8.75 -14.94 -0.05
N GLN A 81 8.62 -16.27 -0.08
CA GLN A 81 7.45 -16.97 0.47
C GLN A 81 7.21 -16.62 1.95
N ARG A 82 8.25 -16.66 2.79
CA ARG A 82 8.14 -16.26 4.21
C ARG A 82 7.73 -14.80 4.36
N SER A 83 8.30 -13.91 3.55
CA SER A 83 7.95 -12.49 3.55
C SER A 83 6.50 -12.27 3.10
N TYR A 84 6.07 -12.95 2.04
CA TYR A 84 4.73 -12.92 1.49
C TYR A 84 3.71 -13.39 2.53
N GLN A 85 3.94 -14.53 3.18
CA GLN A 85 3.05 -15.03 4.24
C GLN A 85 2.96 -14.05 5.42
N LYS A 86 4.09 -13.46 5.85
CA LYS A 86 4.14 -12.53 6.98
C LYS A 86 3.44 -11.20 6.69
N TYR A 87 3.58 -10.69 5.46
CA TYR A 87 3.11 -9.36 5.07
C TYR A 87 1.95 -9.42 4.07
N LYS A 88 1.26 -10.56 3.98
CA LYS A 88 0.11 -10.71 3.11
C LYS A 88 -0.94 -9.64 3.46
N PRO A 89 -1.41 -8.86 2.48
CA PRO A 89 -2.34 -7.78 2.76
C PRO A 89 -3.70 -8.30 3.20
N GLN A 90 -4.35 -7.55 4.06
CA GLN A 90 -5.79 -7.67 4.32
C GLN A 90 -6.55 -6.96 3.20
N GLU A 91 -7.46 -7.65 2.53
CA GLU A 91 -8.43 -7.00 1.63
C GLU A 91 -9.59 -6.50 2.49
N LEU A 92 -9.83 -5.19 2.49
CA LEU A 92 -10.82 -4.53 3.35
C LEU A 92 -11.69 -3.57 2.54
N LEU A 93 -12.98 -3.51 2.87
CA LEU A 93 -13.82 -2.39 2.44
C LEU A 93 -13.47 -1.13 3.25
N PRO A 94 -13.66 0.07 2.68
CA PRO A 94 -13.58 1.32 3.44
C PRO A 94 -14.39 1.30 4.75
N SER A 95 -15.64 0.83 4.74
CA SER A 95 -16.47 0.64 5.94
C SER A 95 -15.88 -0.29 7.00
N GLU A 96 -15.08 -1.28 6.59
CA GLU A 96 -14.52 -2.29 7.49
C GLU A 96 -13.14 -1.93 8.03
N ALA A 97 -12.42 -1.02 7.34
CA ALA A 97 -11.01 -0.81 7.58
C ALA A 97 -10.69 -0.27 8.98
N ASP A 98 -11.55 0.59 9.54
CA ASP A 98 -11.34 1.14 10.89
C ASP A 98 -11.59 0.09 11.99
N SER A 99 -12.61 -0.75 11.84
CA SER A 99 -12.98 -1.76 12.86
C SER A 99 -12.15 -3.04 12.76
N LYS A 100 -11.98 -3.59 11.55
CA LYS A 100 -11.34 -4.89 11.31
C LYS A 100 -9.85 -4.80 11.00
N GLY A 101 -9.37 -3.67 10.49
CA GLY A 101 -7.99 -3.56 10.01
C GLY A 101 -6.94 -3.70 11.13
N VAL A 102 -5.94 -4.56 10.93
CA VAL A 102 -4.81 -4.70 11.86
C VAL A 102 -3.76 -3.60 11.63
N ILE A 103 -3.38 -2.86 12.69
CA ILE A 103 -2.35 -1.81 12.62
C ILE A 103 -0.98 -2.40 12.25
N SER A 104 -0.14 -1.59 11.59
CA SER A 104 1.22 -1.94 11.15
C SER A 104 1.29 -3.09 10.16
N SER A 105 0.15 -3.46 9.58
CA SER A 105 0.06 -4.52 8.57
C SER A 105 -0.34 -3.94 7.21
N ASN A 106 -0.08 -4.74 6.19
CA ASN A 106 -0.44 -4.43 4.82
C ASN A 106 -1.96 -4.52 4.64
N ALA A 107 -2.53 -3.61 3.86
CA ALA A 107 -3.93 -3.66 3.47
C ALA A 107 -4.14 -3.16 2.04
N ILE A 108 -5.18 -3.70 1.42
CA ILE A 108 -5.69 -3.29 0.12
C ILE A 108 -7.14 -2.86 0.31
N ILE A 109 -7.47 -1.68 -0.21
CA ILE A 109 -8.79 -1.07 -0.12
C ILE A 109 -9.24 -0.65 -1.51
N THR A 110 -10.48 -0.98 -1.87
CA THR A 110 -11.09 -0.56 -3.13
C THR A 110 -12.23 0.41 -2.85
N GLY A 111 -12.31 1.50 -3.62
CA GLY A 111 -13.31 2.54 -3.40
C GLY A 111 -13.11 3.78 -4.28
N PHE A 112 -13.79 4.86 -3.92
CA PHE A 112 -13.76 6.14 -4.63
C PHE A 112 -13.14 7.20 -3.72
N PRO A 113 -11.98 7.78 -4.10
CA PRO A 113 -11.32 8.78 -3.30
C PRO A 113 -11.93 10.16 -3.55
N THR A 114 -11.98 10.98 -2.50
CA THR A 114 -12.28 12.41 -2.55
C THR A 114 -11.26 13.15 -1.70
N LEU A 115 -10.56 14.12 -2.29
CA LEU A 115 -9.51 14.86 -1.60
C LEU A 115 -10.09 15.69 -0.45
N ILE A 116 -9.38 15.76 0.67
CA ILE A 116 -9.69 16.70 1.76
C ILE A 116 -8.81 17.93 1.57
N GLU A 117 -9.42 19.07 1.23
CA GLU A 117 -8.67 20.26 0.83
C GLU A 117 -8.16 21.09 2.01
N SER A 118 -8.84 21.02 3.17
CA SER A 118 -8.59 21.94 4.29
C SER A 118 -8.44 21.27 5.65
N LYS A 119 -7.67 21.92 6.55
CA LYS A 119 -7.49 21.45 7.94
C LYS A 119 -8.79 21.54 8.76
N SER A 120 -9.68 22.45 8.37
CA SER A 120 -11.02 22.57 8.95
C SER A 120 -11.85 21.31 8.75
N GLU A 121 -11.61 20.55 7.68
CA GLU A 121 -12.35 19.33 7.37
C GLU A 121 -11.80 18.08 8.06
N LEU A 122 -10.54 18.12 8.54
CA LEU A 122 -9.91 17.02 9.25
C LEU A 122 -9.04 17.52 10.41
N THR A 123 -9.53 17.33 11.63
CA THR A 123 -8.87 17.70 12.89
C THR A 123 -7.92 16.62 13.43
N GLY A 124 -7.49 15.68 12.59
CA GLY A 124 -6.65 14.55 12.96
C GLY A 124 -5.15 14.86 12.96
N PHE A 125 -4.39 14.26 13.87
CA PHE A 125 -2.95 14.42 13.97
C PHE A 125 -2.20 13.09 14.15
N ILE A 126 -0.95 13.08 13.69
CA ILE A 126 0.02 12.00 13.89
C ILE A 126 1.12 12.47 14.84
N LEU A 127 1.78 11.54 15.51
CA LEU A 127 2.91 11.82 16.38
C LEU A 127 4.21 11.58 15.63
N VAL A 128 4.98 12.65 15.39
CA VAL A 128 6.27 12.56 14.70
C VAL A 128 7.40 12.60 15.74
N PRO A 129 8.33 11.63 15.74
CA PRO A 129 9.48 11.67 16.62
C PRO A 129 10.48 12.74 16.17
N ILE A 130 10.94 13.55 17.11
CA ILE A 130 12.02 14.51 16.92
C ILE A 130 13.13 14.26 17.96
N SER A 131 14.37 14.26 17.50
CA SER A 131 15.55 14.14 18.35
C SER A 131 15.90 15.51 18.90
N THR A 132 15.79 15.70 20.21
CA THR A 132 16.21 16.93 20.89
C THR A 132 17.37 16.58 21.82
N GLY A 133 18.59 16.74 21.33
CA GLY A 133 19.80 16.29 22.03
C GLY A 133 19.86 14.76 22.12
N LYS A 134 19.80 14.23 23.35
CA LYS A 134 19.81 12.77 23.64
C LYS A 134 18.42 12.18 23.93
N ALA A 135 17.37 13.00 23.94
CA ALA A 135 16.00 12.57 24.21
C ALA A 135 15.15 12.54 22.92
N MET A 136 14.30 11.52 22.80
CA MET A 136 13.25 11.46 21.78
C MET A 136 11.99 12.13 22.32
N THR A 137 11.46 13.12 21.62
CA THR A 137 10.16 13.73 21.92
C THR A 137 9.21 13.54 20.74
N PHE A 138 7.91 13.50 21.00
CA PHE A 138 6.89 13.32 19.96
C PHE A 138 6.06 14.60 19.85
N ILE A 139 6.02 15.19 18.66
CA ILE A 139 5.20 16.36 18.40
C ILE A 139 3.94 15.96 17.62
N PRO A 140 2.74 16.43 18.04
CA PRO A 140 1.52 16.23 17.27
C PRO A 140 1.52 17.16 16.05
N ILE A 141 1.38 16.59 14.87
CA ILE A 141 1.29 17.36 13.61
C ILE A 141 0.01 16.95 12.88
N PRO A 142 -0.80 17.90 12.38
CA PRO A 142 -1.96 17.58 11.54
C PRO A 142 -1.56 16.65 10.39
N ILE A 143 -2.33 15.58 10.18
CA ILE A 143 -1.98 14.58 9.16
C ILE A 143 -1.93 15.18 7.75
N ILE A 144 -2.81 16.15 7.48
CA ILE A 144 -2.89 16.93 6.25
C ILE A 144 -1.64 17.79 6.03
N ASP A 145 -0.83 18.10 7.05
CA ASP A 145 0.41 18.85 6.82
C ASP A 145 1.49 17.99 6.14
N HIS A 146 1.50 16.69 6.42
CA HIS A 146 2.46 15.73 5.87
C HIS A 146 1.98 15.03 4.61
N PHE A 147 0.67 14.85 4.46
CA PHE A 147 0.09 14.02 3.43
C PHE A 147 -1.00 14.73 2.65
N ASP A 148 -1.21 14.28 1.41
CA ASP A 148 -2.50 14.41 0.74
C ASP A 148 -3.42 13.34 1.30
N VAL A 149 -4.54 13.77 1.87
CA VAL A 149 -5.48 12.88 2.57
C VAL A 149 -6.79 12.86 1.81
N TYR A 150 -7.32 11.66 1.62
CA TYR A 150 -8.57 11.42 0.91
C TYR A 150 -9.54 10.66 1.82
N LYS A 151 -10.83 10.94 1.64
CA LYS A 151 -11.90 10.06 2.09
C LYS A 151 -12.14 9.03 1.00
N MET A 152 -11.95 7.77 1.34
CA MET A 152 -12.27 6.64 0.49
C MET A 152 -13.66 6.14 0.84
N LYS A 153 -14.57 6.14 -0.13
CA LYS A 153 -15.93 5.60 0.03
C LYS A 153 -16.05 4.24 -0.64
N ASP A 154 -16.83 3.33 -0.06
CA ASP A 154 -17.20 2.08 -0.72
C ASP A 154 -18.46 2.24 -1.61
N GLU A 155 -18.83 1.19 -2.36
CA GLU A 155 -19.98 1.24 -3.29
C GLU A 155 -21.35 1.18 -2.60
N LEU A 156 -21.43 0.52 -1.44
CA LEU A 156 -22.69 0.07 -0.85
C LEU A 156 -23.07 0.85 0.42
N SER A 157 -22.12 1.56 1.01
CA SER A 157 -22.24 2.23 2.29
C SER A 157 -21.86 3.70 2.16
N SER A 158 -22.35 4.48 3.13
CA SER A 158 -21.97 5.89 3.29
C SER A 158 -20.75 6.06 4.19
N GLU A 159 -20.18 4.97 4.71
CA GLU A 159 -19.00 5.04 5.56
C GLU A 159 -17.76 5.34 4.70
N THR A 160 -16.83 6.08 5.32
CA THR A 160 -15.59 6.48 4.64
C THR A 160 -14.40 6.14 5.50
N PHE A 161 -13.30 5.84 4.84
CA PHE A 161 -12.00 5.56 5.45
C PHE A 161 -10.96 6.54 4.97
N LEU A 162 -10.04 6.94 5.85
CA LEU A 162 -8.96 7.84 5.46
C LEU A 162 -7.83 7.08 4.81
N ILE A 163 -7.41 7.58 3.65
CA ILE A 163 -6.23 7.12 2.95
C ILE A 163 -5.32 8.33 2.72
N ALA A 164 -4.01 8.13 2.80
CA ALA A 164 -3.04 9.21 2.78
C ALA A 164 -1.82 8.84 1.93
N HIS A 165 -1.29 9.80 1.18
CA HIS A 165 -0.02 9.63 0.47
C HIS A 165 0.81 10.93 0.48
N ALA A 166 2.10 10.85 0.16
CA ALA A 166 3.00 12.00 0.29
C ALA A 166 2.61 13.15 -0.66
N LYS A 167 2.54 14.39 -0.15
CA LYS A 167 2.10 15.59 -0.88
C LYS A 167 2.75 15.89 -2.23
N ASN A 168 3.96 15.41 -2.43
CA ASN A 168 4.74 15.69 -3.65
C ASN A 168 4.55 14.60 -4.73
N ALA A 169 3.65 13.65 -4.51
CA ALA A 169 3.27 12.67 -5.52
C ALA A 169 2.06 13.16 -6.33
N GLU A 170 1.84 12.52 -7.47
CA GLU A 170 0.64 12.75 -8.29
C GLU A 170 -0.63 12.47 -7.48
N LYS A 171 -1.67 13.31 -7.69
CA LYS A 171 -2.95 13.16 -7.00
C LYS A 171 -3.67 11.89 -7.48
N LEU A 172 -4.41 11.26 -6.58
CA LEU A 172 -5.31 10.16 -6.95
C LEU A 172 -6.45 10.68 -7.85
N PRO A 173 -6.94 9.87 -8.80
CA PRO A 173 -8.07 10.24 -9.64
C PRO A 173 -9.36 10.28 -8.82
N GLU A 174 -9.87 11.48 -8.57
CA GLU A 174 -11.06 11.68 -7.76
C GLU A 174 -12.31 11.06 -8.40
N HIS A 175 -13.20 10.53 -7.54
CA HIS A 175 -14.48 9.93 -7.92
C HIS A 175 -14.41 8.75 -8.89
N LYS A 176 -13.22 8.22 -9.19
CA LYS A 176 -13.03 6.98 -9.95
C LYS A 176 -12.81 5.81 -9.01
N LYS A 177 -13.31 4.63 -9.38
CA LYS A 177 -13.05 3.40 -8.62
C LYS A 177 -11.57 3.06 -8.76
N ILE A 178 -10.87 3.02 -7.65
CA ILE A 178 -9.47 2.60 -7.61
C ILE A 178 -9.29 1.55 -6.52
N LYS A 179 -8.23 0.76 -6.66
CA LYS A 179 -7.72 -0.09 -5.59
C LYS A 179 -6.39 0.49 -5.12
N VAL A 180 -6.28 0.76 -3.82
CA VAL A 180 -5.09 1.31 -3.17
C VAL A 180 -4.49 0.27 -2.24
N ALA A 181 -3.17 0.25 -2.14
CA ALA A 181 -2.42 -0.67 -1.30
C ALA A 181 -1.38 0.07 -0.47
N GLY A 182 -1.31 -0.26 0.81
CA GLY A 182 -0.48 0.47 1.76
C GLY A 182 -0.37 -0.22 3.12
N VAL A 183 0.09 0.54 4.10
CA VAL A 183 0.24 0.09 5.49
C VAL A 183 -0.79 0.80 6.36
N LEU A 184 -1.55 0.02 7.15
CA LEU A 184 -2.48 0.58 8.13
C LEU A 184 -1.72 1.21 9.29
N LYS A 185 -2.02 2.48 9.55
CA LYS A 185 -1.45 3.27 10.64
C LYS A 185 -2.56 3.89 11.49
N GLU A 186 -2.17 4.37 12.65
CA GLU A 186 -3.07 5.01 13.61
C GLU A 186 -2.86 6.53 13.58
N PHE A 187 -3.95 7.28 13.71
CA PHE A 187 -3.92 8.70 13.94
C PHE A 187 -4.92 9.06 15.04
N LYS A 188 -4.70 10.20 15.69
CA LYS A 188 -5.59 10.69 16.74
C LYS A 188 -6.55 11.71 16.15
N LEU A 189 -7.83 11.43 16.23
CA LEU A 189 -8.89 12.36 15.83
C LEU A 189 -9.36 13.14 17.06
N LYS A 190 -9.33 14.47 16.98
CA LYS A 190 -9.88 15.33 18.03
C LYS A 190 -11.37 15.54 17.79
N LYS A 191 -12.21 15.08 18.73
CA LYS A 191 -13.67 15.26 18.70
C LYS A 191 -14.12 15.94 19.99
N GLY A 192 -14.21 17.28 19.95
CA GLY A 192 -14.42 18.08 21.17
C GLY A 192 -13.21 18.02 22.10
N GLU A 193 -13.44 17.63 23.35
CA GLU A 193 -12.38 17.41 24.36
C GLU A 193 -11.77 16.00 24.30
N GLU A 194 -12.43 15.06 23.64
CA GLU A 194 -11.97 13.67 23.54
C GLU A 194 -11.03 13.46 22.34
N GLN A 195 -10.04 12.57 22.55
CA GLN A 195 -9.18 12.05 21.50
C GLN A 195 -9.54 10.60 21.23
N VAL A 196 -9.96 10.30 20.00
CA VAL A 196 -10.28 8.95 19.57
C VAL A 196 -9.20 8.48 18.61
N ASN A 197 -8.66 7.30 18.89
CA ASN A 197 -7.75 6.63 17.97
C ASN A 197 -8.54 6.10 16.77
N ARG A 198 -8.07 6.42 15.57
CA ARG A 198 -8.66 6.00 14.30
C ARG A 198 -7.57 5.46 13.39
N LYS A 199 -7.94 4.61 12.43
CA LYS A 199 -6.99 4.03 11.47
C LYS A 199 -7.00 4.83 10.17
N TYR A 200 -5.88 4.84 9.48
CA TYR A 200 -5.77 5.33 8.11
C TYR A 200 -4.82 4.43 7.31
N LEU A 201 -4.97 4.39 5.98
CA LEU A 201 -4.03 3.70 5.10
C LEU A 201 -2.98 4.69 4.58
N GLU A 202 -1.71 4.46 4.90
CA GLU A 202 -0.62 5.15 4.20
C GLU A 202 -0.31 4.42 2.91
N ILE A 203 -0.70 5.01 1.79
CA ILE A 203 -0.69 4.38 0.47
C ILE A 203 0.72 4.37 -0.11
N ASN A 204 1.10 3.21 -0.64
CA ASN A 204 2.32 3.06 -1.43
C ASN A 204 2.01 2.91 -2.92
N TYR A 205 0.93 2.19 -3.24
CA TYR A 205 0.54 1.85 -4.60
C TYR A 205 -0.95 2.07 -4.83
N PHE A 206 -1.32 2.32 -6.08
CA PHE A 206 -2.70 2.27 -6.52
C PHE A 206 -2.81 1.67 -7.92
N LEU A 207 -4.00 1.21 -8.27
CA LEU A 207 -4.36 0.82 -9.62
C LEU A 207 -5.74 1.37 -9.97
N ASN A 208 -5.89 1.77 -11.22
CA ASN A 208 -7.17 2.18 -11.75
C ASN A 208 -8.02 0.94 -12.00
N LYS A 209 -9.23 0.90 -11.43
CA LYS A 209 -10.25 -0.04 -11.90
C LYS A 209 -11.07 0.70 -12.95
N GLU A 210 -10.76 0.46 -14.21
CA GLU A 210 -11.74 0.76 -15.25
C GLU A 210 -12.97 -0.11 -15.02
N SER A 211 -14.15 0.49 -15.03
CA SER A 211 -15.41 -0.23 -15.07
C SER A 211 -15.45 -0.98 -16.39
N VAL A 212 -15.27 -2.31 -16.35
CA VAL A 212 -15.63 -3.20 -17.47
C VAL A 212 -17.15 -3.22 -17.58
#